data_AF-A0A199W0W6-F1
#
_entry.id   AF-A0A199W0W6-F1
#
_cell.length_a   1.000
_cell.length_b   1.000
_cell.length_c   1.000
_cell.angle_alpha   90.00
_cell.angle_beta   90.00
_cell.angle_gamma   90.00
#
_symmetry.space_group_name_H-M   'P 1'
#
loop_
_entity.id
_entity.type
_entity.pdbx_description
1 polymer ?
#
loop_
_entity_poly.entity_id
_entity_poly.type
_entity_poly.pdbx_seq_one_letter_code
_entity_poly.pdbx_strand_id
1 'polypeptide(L)'
;MTHHHPLRILYQQLAYKAAASIYARFLSLCGGEAGVLPDAVLALTPHQLRQIGISARKASYLHDLARKYHSGILSDAAIVAMDDKSLFSMLTMVNGIGAWSVHMFMIFSLHRPDVLPVGDLGVRKGVQILYGLNEVPRPSQMEQYCDKWRPYRSVGAWSAVFVSFKN
;
A
#
# COMPACT_ATOMS: atom_id res chain seq x y z
N MET A 1 -18.38 -5.17 10.25
CA MET A 1 -17.01 -4.60 10.36
C MET A 1 -16.12 -5.41 9.45
N THR A 2 -15.85 -4.91 8.25
CA THR A 2 -15.11 -5.64 7.21
C THR A 2 -13.66 -5.83 7.64
N HIS A 3 -13.20 -7.08 7.67
CA HIS A 3 -11.80 -7.44 7.92
C HIS A 3 -10.90 -6.73 6.91
N HIS A 4 -10.24 -5.65 7.32
CA HIS A 4 -9.27 -4.95 6.50
C HIS A 4 -7.96 -5.75 6.51
N HIS A 5 -7.86 -6.74 5.63
CA HIS A 5 -6.64 -7.55 5.53
C HIS A 5 -5.43 -6.69 5.12
N PRO A 6 -4.36 -6.64 5.94
CA PRO A 6 -3.11 -5.96 5.59
C PRO A 6 -2.40 -6.54 4.35
N LEU A 7 -2.88 -7.68 3.86
CA LEU A 7 -2.56 -8.25 2.56
C LEU A 7 -3.01 -7.37 1.39
N ARG A 8 -3.81 -6.32 1.62
CA ARG A 8 -4.06 -5.27 0.61
C ARG A 8 -2.77 -4.56 0.15
N ILE A 9 -1.71 -4.58 0.94
CA ILE A 9 -0.40 -4.10 0.48
C ILE A 9 0.14 -4.98 -0.65
N LEU A 10 -0.10 -6.30 -0.58
CA LEU A 10 0.21 -7.22 -1.67
C LEU A 10 -0.71 -6.98 -2.86
N TYR A 11 -2.00 -6.68 -2.62
CA TYR A 11 -2.96 -6.32 -3.66
C TYR A 11 -2.48 -5.13 -4.50
N GLN A 12 -1.92 -4.08 -3.88
CA GLN A 12 -1.38 -2.92 -4.59
C GLN A 12 -0.09 -3.19 -5.36
N GLN A 13 0.77 -4.09 -4.87
CA GLN A 13 1.94 -4.54 -5.62
C GLN A 13 1.58 -5.47 -6.78
N LEU A 14 0.34 -5.93 -6.84
CA LEU A 14 -0.17 -6.77 -7.92
C LEU A 14 -0.95 -5.91 -8.93
N ALA A 15 -1.92 -5.07 -8.54
CA ALA A 15 -3.03 -4.54 -9.37
C ALA A 15 -2.73 -3.69 -10.64
N TYR A 16 -2.74 -4.35 -11.81
CA TYR A 16 -3.21 -3.87 -13.14
C TYR A 16 -3.72 -5.10 -13.90
N LYS A 17 -4.77 -5.05 -14.74
CA LYS A 17 -5.50 -6.20 -15.37
C LYS A 17 -4.88 -7.63 -15.27
N ALA A 18 -3.61 -7.85 -15.67
CA ALA A 18 -2.87 -9.11 -15.44
C ALA A 18 -2.86 -9.61 -13.97
N ALA A 19 -2.78 -8.68 -13.03
CA ALA A 19 -2.78 -8.83 -11.59
C ALA A 19 -4.02 -9.45 -10.98
N ALA A 20 -5.21 -9.14 -11.51
CA ALA A 20 -6.44 -9.71 -11.00
C ALA A 20 -6.42 -11.23 -11.18
N SER A 21 -5.91 -11.69 -12.34
CA SER A 21 -5.73 -13.12 -12.61
C SER A 21 -4.66 -13.77 -11.73
N ILE A 22 -3.52 -13.10 -11.50
CA ILE A 22 -2.44 -13.58 -10.62
C ILE A 22 -2.97 -13.69 -9.18
N TYR A 23 -3.72 -12.69 -8.73
CA TYR A 23 -4.30 -12.66 -7.40
C TYR A 23 -5.36 -13.75 -7.20
N ALA A 24 -6.26 -13.95 -8.16
CA ALA A 24 -7.25 -15.03 -8.08
C ALA A 24 -6.57 -16.41 -7.97
N ARG A 25 -5.50 -16.66 -8.74
CA ARG A 25 -4.70 -17.89 -8.63
C ARG A 25 -4.00 -17.99 -7.28
N PHE A 26 -3.46 -16.89 -6.75
CA PHE A 26 -2.86 -16.85 -5.42
C PHE A 26 -3.87 -17.20 -4.33
N LEU A 27 -5.07 -16.61 -4.36
CA LEU A 27 -6.15 -16.98 -3.43
C LEU A 27 -6.48 -18.46 -3.53
N SER A 28 -6.55 -19.00 -4.75
CA SER A 28 -6.79 -20.44 -4.94
C SER A 28 -5.70 -21.32 -4.32
N LEU A 29 -4.42 -20.91 -4.37
CA LEU A 29 -3.32 -21.63 -3.71
C LEU A 29 -3.45 -21.59 -2.18
N CYS A 30 -4.00 -20.51 -1.62
CA CYS A 30 -4.22 -20.36 -0.19
C CYS A 30 -5.54 -20.96 0.30
N GLY A 31 -6.40 -21.50 -0.58
CA GLY A 31 -7.72 -22.01 -0.19
C GLY A 31 -8.81 -20.94 -0.05
N GLY A 32 -8.65 -19.79 -0.72
CA GLY A 32 -9.57 -18.66 -0.70
C GLY A 32 -9.04 -17.47 0.10
N GLU A 33 -9.84 -16.40 0.18
CA GLU A 33 -9.46 -15.16 0.88
C GLU A 33 -9.21 -15.38 2.37
N ALA A 34 -10.09 -16.11 3.05
CA ALA A 34 -9.92 -16.48 4.46
C ALA A 34 -8.73 -17.42 4.71
N GLY A 35 -8.25 -18.10 3.66
CA GLY A 35 -7.11 -19.01 3.74
C GLY A 35 -5.75 -18.32 3.57
N VAL A 36 -5.71 -17.02 3.28
CA VAL A 36 -4.45 -16.27 3.19
C VAL A 36 -3.92 -15.95 4.60
N LEU A 37 -3.39 -16.97 5.25
CA LEU A 37 -2.78 -16.90 6.57
C LEU A 37 -1.24 -16.94 6.46
N PRO A 38 -0.51 -16.45 7.46
CA PRO A 38 0.96 -16.48 7.46
C PRO A 38 1.52 -17.86 7.14
N ASP A 39 1.00 -18.91 7.80
CA ASP A 39 1.46 -20.29 7.61
C ASP A 39 1.16 -20.83 6.21
N ALA A 40 -0.04 -20.51 5.69
CA ALA A 40 -0.43 -20.89 4.33
C ALA A 40 0.50 -20.26 3.29
N VAL A 41 0.85 -18.98 3.46
CA VAL A 41 1.77 -18.27 2.57
C VAL A 41 3.19 -18.82 2.69
N LEU A 42 3.65 -19.14 3.90
CA LEU A 42 4.98 -19.72 4.13
C LEU A 42 5.13 -21.15 3.59
N ALA A 43 4.03 -21.89 3.48
CA ALA A 43 4.01 -23.22 2.87
C ALA A 43 4.14 -23.19 1.34
N LEU A 44 3.92 -22.04 0.69
CA LEU A 44 4.03 -21.91 -0.76
C LEU A 44 5.50 -21.86 -1.20
N THR A 45 5.87 -22.74 -2.13
CA THR A 45 7.22 -22.72 -2.70
C THR A 45 7.39 -21.59 -3.71
N PRO A 46 8.62 -21.06 -3.91
CA PRO A 46 8.91 -20.12 -4.98
C PRO A 46 8.49 -20.63 -6.38
N HIS A 47 8.55 -21.95 -6.60
CA HIS A 47 8.08 -22.57 -7.83
C HIS A 47 6.56 -22.42 -8.01
N GLN A 48 5.75 -22.75 -7.00
CA GLN A 48 4.29 -22.57 -7.04
C GLN A 48 3.89 -21.11 -7.30
N LEU A 49 4.56 -20.16 -6.63
CA LEU A 49 4.32 -18.73 -6.83
C LEU A 49 4.68 -18.29 -8.26
N ARG A 50 5.79 -18.80 -8.82
CA ARG A 50 6.18 -18.51 -10.21
C ARG A 50 5.15 -19.03 -11.22
N GLN A 51 4.60 -20.22 -11.01
CA GLN A 51 3.60 -20.83 -11.90
C GLN A 51 2.34 -19.96 -12.03
N ILE A 52 1.98 -19.20 -10.98
CA ILE A 52 0.82 -18.31 -11.02
C ILE A 52 1.16 -16.89 -11.49
N GLY A 53 2.43 -16.62 -11.87
CA GLY A 53 2.89 -15.33 -12.40
C GLY A 53 3.50 -14.39 -11.37
N ILE A 54 3.83 -14.86 -10.17
CA ILE A 54 4.53 -14.07 -9.15
C ILE A 54 6.04 -14.21 -9.35
N SER A 55 6.74 -13.08 -9.55
CA SER A 55 8.20 -13.09 -9.71
C SER A 55 8.90 -13.50 -8.41
N ALA A 56 10.13 -14.02 -8.51
CA ALA A 56 10.93 -14.41 -7.34
C ALA A 56 11.08 -13.25 -6.31
N ARG A 57 11.20 -12.01 -6.79
CA ARG A 57 11.27 -10.81 -5.96
C ARG A 57 9.96 -10.54 -5.22
N LYS A 58 8.80 -10.70 -5.87
CA LYS A 58 7.50 -10.55 -5.19
C LYS A 58 7.21 -11.72 -4.23
N ALA A 59 7.67 -12.92 -4.57
CA ALA A 59 7.60 -14.08 -3.69
C ALA A 59 8.41 -13.87 -2.40
N SER A 60 9.62 -13.29 -2.49
CA SER A 60 10.40 -12.99 -1.27
C SER A 60 9.72 -11.95 -0.37
N TYR A 61 8.99 -10.99 -0.95
CA TYR A 61 8.20 -10.00 -0.22
C TYR A 61 7.01 -10.63 0.51
N LEU A 62 6.30 -11.53 -0.17
CA LEU A 62 5.22 -12.33 0.43
C LEU A 62 5.71 -13.12 1.64
N HIS A 63 6.81 -13.85 1.50
CA HIS A 63 7.37 -14.64 2.60
C HIS A 63 7.93 -13.78 3.72
N ASP A 64 8.54 -12.63 3.40
CA ASP A 64 9.04 -11.70 4.41
C ASP A 64 7.91 -11.11 5.26
N LEU A 65 6.81 -10.69 4.62
CA LEU A 65 5.61 -10.24 5.31
C LEU A 65 5.03 -11.38 6.16
N ALA A 66 4.83 -12.57 5.58
CA ALA A 66 4.27 -13.71 6.29
C ALA A 66 5.13 -14.13 7.50
N ARG A 67 6.46 -14.12 7.39
CA ARG A 67 7.36 -14.37 8.54
C ARG A 67 7.16 -13.36 9.67
N LYS A 68 7.02 -12.08 9.36
CA LYS A 68 6.81 -11.03 10.37
C LYS A 68 5.47 -11.19 11.10
N TYR A 69 4.42 -11.66 10.41
CA TYR A 69 3.17 -12.04 11.07
C TYR A 69 3.31 -13.30 11.91
N HIS A 70 3.92 -14.34 11.35
CA HIS A 70 4.13 -15.61 12.03
C HIS A 70 4.96 -15.44 13.32
N SER A 71 5.97 -14.58 13.30
CA SER A 71 6.82 -14.30 14.46
C SER A 71 6.21 -13.29 15.46
N GLY A 72 5.00 -12.78 15.20
CA GLY A 72 4.35 -11.77 16.05
C GLY A 72 4.94 -10.36 15.98
N ILE A 73 5.87 -10.08 15.07
CA ILE A 73 6.39 -8.71 14.83
C ILE A 73 5.27 -7.82 14.28
N LEU A 74 4.42 -8.41 13.42
CA LEU A 74 3.21 -7.80 12.90
C LEU A 74 1.98 -8.55 13.39
N SER A 75 0.95 -7.80 13.73
CA SER A 75 -0.41 -8.32 13.94
C SER A 75 -1.42 -7.25 13.54
N ASP A 76 -2.63 -7.66 13.19
CA ASP A 76 -3.72 -6.74 12.84
C ASP A 76 -4.00 -5.76 14.00
N ALA A 77 -4.02 -6.27 15.23
CA ALA A 77 -4.20 -5.45 16.43
C ALA A 77 -3.10 -4.39 16.59
N ALA A 78 -1.83 -4.77 16.40
CA ALA A 78 -0.71 -3.84 16.47
C ALA A 78 -0.79 -2.77 15.37
N ILE A 79 -1.12 -3.16 14.14
CA ILE A 79 -1.23 -2.23 13.00
C ILE A 79 -2.31 -1.18 13.22
N VAL A 80 -3.47 -1.58 13.75
CA VAL A 80 -4.58 -0.65 14.01
C VAL A 80 -4.23 0.31 15.16
N ALA A 81 -3.55 -0.20 16.18
CA ALA A 81 -3.18 0.57 17.38
C ALA A 81 -2.00 1.53 17.16
N MET A 82 -1.12 1.27 16.20
CA MET A 82 0.05 2.11 15.93
C MET A 82 -0.32 3.50 15.42
N ASP A 83 0.40 4.51 15.91
CA ASP A 83 0.40 5.84 15.30
C ASP A 83 1.00 5.81 13.90
N ASP A 84 0.69 6.83 13.11
CA ASP A 84 1.04 6.91 11.69
C ASP A 84 2.56 6.84 11.44
N LYS A 85 3.39 7.40 12.31
CA LYS A 85 4.84 7.40 12.17
C LYS A 85 5.40 6.01 12.47
N SER A 86 4.97 5.39 13.56
CA SER A 86 5.38 4.04 13.95
C SER A 86 4.97 3.00 12.89
N LEU A 87 3.73 3.11 12.41
CA LEU A 87 3.22 2.25 11.33
C LEU A 87 4.03 2.42 10.05
N PHE A 88 4.35 3.66 9.67
CA PHE A 88 5.16 3.93 8.49
C PHE A 88 6.55 3.30 8.59
N SER A 89 7.26 3.55 9.70
CA SER A 89 8.57 2.96 9.95
C SER A 89 8.52 1.44 9.96
N MET A 90 7.49 0.84 10.56
CA MET A 90 7.37 -0.61 10.64
C MET A 90 7.10 -1.26 9.28
N LEU A 91 6.14 -0.73 8.51
CA LEU A 91 5.79 -1.32 7.22
C LEU A 91 6.88 -1.12 6.16
N THR A 92 7.64 -0.02 6.23
CA THR A 92 8.77 0.20 5.30
C THR A 92 9.98 -0.70 5.56
N MET A 93 10.06 -1.39 6.70
CA MET A 93 11.05 -2.46 6.95
C MET A 93 10.71 -3.78 6.23
N VAL A 94 9.49 -3.92 5.70
CA VAL A 94 9.13 -5.10 4.92
C VAL A 94 9.68 -4.95 3.51
N ASN A 95 10.40 -5.97 3.05
CA ASN A 95 10.97 -5.94 1.72
C ASN A 95 9.88 -5.74 0.66
N GLY A 96 10.10 -4.77 -0.24
CA GLY A 96 9.15 -4.45 -1.30
C GLY A 96 8.01 -3.51 -0.91
N ILE A 97 7.88 -3.15 0.36
CA ILE A 97 6.92 -2.15 0.83
C ILE A 97 7.64 -0.80 0.93
N GLY A 98 7.45 0.04 -0.09
CA GLY A 98 7.96 1.41 -0.10
C GLY A 98 6.98 2.42 0.51
N ALA A 99 7.47 3.65 0.71
CA ALA A 99 6.69 4.76 1.28
C ALA A 99 5.31 4.96 0.61
N TRP A 100 5.26 4.88 -0.72
CA TRP A 100 4.01 5.00 -1.47
C TRP A 100 3.00 3.92 -1.09
N SER A 101 3.41 2.64 -1.06
CA SER A 101 2.55 1.52 -0.67
C SER A 101 2.00 1.70 0.74
N VAL A 102 2.83 2.20 1.67
CA VAL A 102 2.39 2.45 3.05
C VAL A 102 1.35 3.57 3.11
N HIS A 103 1.58 4.70 2.44
CA HIS A 103 0.59 5.77 2.40
C HIS A 103 -0.74 5.31 1.80
N MET A 104 -0.69 4.54 0.70
CA MET A 104 -1.90 3.99 0.10
C MET A 104 -2.62 2.99 1.02
N PHE A 105 -1.88 2.20 1.80
CA PHE A 105 -2.46 1.32 2.82
C PHE A 105 -3.14 2.12 3.94
N MET A 106 -2.48 3.15 4.47
CA MET A 106 -3.03 4.02 5.51
C MET A 106 -4.31 4.72 5.06
N ILE A 107 -4.38 5.19 3.81
CA ILE A 107 -5.55 5.87 3.24
C ILE A 107 -6.69 4.88 2.98
N PHE A 108 -6.44 3.81 2.22
CA PHE A 108 -7.52 2.96 1.68
C PHE A 108 -7.88 1.73 2.53
N SER A 109 -7.04 1.39 3.52
CA SER A 109 -7.29 0.24 4.40
C SER A 109 -7.51 0.66 5.85
N LEU A 110 -6.75 1.65 6.33
CA LEU A 110 -6.90 2.16 7.71
C LEU A 110 -7.74 3.43 7.80
N HIS A 111 -8.08 4.05 6.67
CA HIS A 111 -8.85 5.30 6.61
C HIS A 111 -8.23 6.43 7.47
N ARG A 112 -6.90 6.48 7.55
CA ARG A 112 -6.20 7.57 8.24
C ARG A 112 -6.48 8.89 7.49
N PRO A 113 -7.01 9.93 8.16
CA PRO A 113 -7.47 11.14 7.46
C PRO A 113 -6.34 12.08 7.04
N ASP A 114 -5.19 12.02 7.72
CA ASP A 114 -4.13 13.01 7.61
C ASP A 114 -2.85 12.48 6.93
N VAL A 115 -3.00 11.66 5.89
CA VAL A 115 -1.87 11.11 5.12
C VAL A 115 -1.65 11.88 3.83
N LEU A 116 -0.43 12.37 3.62
CA LEU A 116 0.00 13.03 2.38
C LEU A 116 0.98 12.13 1.59
N PRO A 117 0.54 11.52 0.48
CA PRO A 117 1.40 10.63 -0.32
C PRO A 117 2.37 11.42 -1.21
N VAL A 118 3.38 12.05 -0.61
CA VAL A 118 4.34 12.95 -1.30
C VAL A 118 5.13 12.32 -2.46
N GLY A 119 5.19 10.99 -2.53
CA GLY A 119 5.82 10.25 -3.63
C GLY A 119 4.88 9.94 -4.80
N ASP A 120 3.58 10.18 -4.67
CA ASP A 120 2.59 9.89 -5.70
C ASP A 120 2.59 10.95 -6.79
N LEU A 121 2.83 10.54 -8.04
CA LEU A 121 2.92 11.47 -9.17
C LEU A 121 1.57 12.10 -9.51
N GLY A 122 0.46 11.37 -9.39
CA GLY A 122 -0.87 11.89 -9.66
C GLY A 122 -1.25 12.99 -8.67
N VAL A 123 -0.98 12.76 -7.39
CA VAL A 123 -1.20 13.77 -6.32
C VAL A 123 -0.34 15.00 -6.57
N ARG A 124 0.95 14.83 -6.89
CA ARG A 124 1.87 15.95 -7.17
C ARG A 124 1.44 16.76 -8.41
N LYS A 125 0.99 16.10 -9.48
CA LYS A 125 0.41 16.76 -10.66
C LYS A 125 -0.89 17.49 -10.30
N GLY A 126 -1.72 16.90 -9.46
CA GLY A 126 -2.91 17.55 -8.92
C GLY A 126 -2.60 18.83 -8.17
N VAL A 127 -1.59 18.80 -7.29
CA VAL A 127 -1.09 19.99 -6.57
C VAL A 127 -0.57 21.03 -7.55
N GLN A 128 0.19 20.63 -8.56
CA GLN A 128 0.65 21.55 -9.61
C GLN A 128 -0.52 22.32 -10.23
N ILE A 129 -1.59 21.62 -10.63
CA ILE A 129 -2.75 22.23 -11.27
C ILE A 129 -3.53 23.11 -10.28
N LEU A 130 -3.82 22.60 -9.07
CA LEU A 130 -4.59 23.30 -8.04
C LEU A 130 -3.96 24.63 -7.61
N TYR A 131 -2.62 24.68 -7.59
CA TYR A 131 -1.87 25.87 -7.16
C TYR A 131 -1.25 26.64 -8.32
N GLY A 132 -1.52 26.27 -9.59
CA GLY A 132 -1.01 26.97 -10.77
C GLY A 132 0.52 26.98 -10.85
N LEU A 133 1.19 25.89 -10.46
CA LEU A 133 2.65 25.81 -10.44
C LEU A 133 3.20 25.50 -11.84
N ASN A 134 4.32 26.15 -12.20
CA ASN A 134 4.98 25.92 -13.49
C ASN A 134 5.54 24.50 -13.62
N GLU A 135 5.96 23.89 -12.51
CA GLU A 135 6.56 22.56 -12.47
C GLU A 135 5.86 21.67 -11.43
N VAL A 136 5.93 20.36 -11.63
CA VAL A 136 5.46 19.37 -10.65
C VAL A 136 6.30 19.51 -9.37
N PRO A 137 5.70 19.87 -8.21
CA PRO A 137 6.45 20.07 -6.98
C PRO A 137 7.20 18.80 -6.58
N ARG A 138 8.43 18.93 -6.06
CA ARG A 138 9.23 17.81 -5.55
C ARG A 138 8.60 17.24 -4.27
N PRO A 139 8.85 15.97 -3.90
CA PRO A 139 8.32 15.40 -2.66
C PRO A 139 8.62 16.24 -1.42
N SER A 140 9.81 16.84 -1.36
CA SER A 140 10.23 17.73 -0.25
C SER A 140 9.45 19.04 -0.15
N GLN A 141 8.77 19.46 -1.21
CA GLN A 141 7.98 20.71 -1.25
C GLN A 141 6.50 20.47 -0.93
N MET A 142 6.04 19.22 -0.98
CA MET A 142 4.62 18.88 -0.86
C MET A 142 4.02 19.29 0.48
N GLU A 143 4.77 19.14 1.58
CA GLU A 143 4.30 19.51 2.91
C GLU A 143 3.96 21.00 3.00
N GLN A 144 4.76 21.88 2.39
CA GLN A 144 4.50 23.33 2.39
C GLN A 144 3.20 23.68 1.66
N TYR A 145 2.96 23.08 0.49
CA TYR A 145 1.75 23.36 -0.29
C TYR A 145 0.48 22.79 0.37
N CYS A 146 0.60 21.62 0.99
CA CYS A 146 -0.54 20.85 1.49
C CYS A 146 -0.79 21.03 3.00
N ASP A 147 -0.07 21.92 3.68
CA ASP A 147 -0.23 22.16 5.12
C ASP A 147 -1.68 22.57 5.46
N LYS A 148 -2.27 23.42 4.62
CA LYS A 148 -3.68 23.87 4.74
C LYS A 148 -4.72 22.74 4.61
N TRP A 149 -4.33 21.55 4.15
CA TRP A 149 -5.25 20.42 4.05
C TRP A 149 -5.37 19.65 5.36
N ARG A 150 -4.54 19.94 6.37
CA ARG A 150 -4.66 19.34 7.70
C ARG A 150 -6.02 19.68 8.33
N PRO A 151 -6.61 18.75 9.11
CA PRO A 151 -6.15 17.39 9.41
C PRO A 151 -6.64 16.32 8.40
N TYR A 152 -7.00 16.72 7.18
CA TYR A 152 -7.64 15.89 6.16
C TYR A 152 -6.82 15.77 4.87
N ARG A 153 -5.49 15.68 4.99
CA ARG A 153 -4.56 15.60 3.84
C ARG A 153 -4.89 14.45 2.89
N SER A 154 -5.50 13.36 3.36
CA SER A 154 -5.92 12.25 2.51
C SER A 154 -7.07 12.61 1.56
N VAL A 155 -8.00 13.44 2.01
CA VAL A 155 -9.10 13.98 1.17
C VAL A 155 -8.57 15.00 0.17
N GLY A 156 -7.64 15.86 0.61
CA GLY A 156 -6.93 16.79 -0.27
C GLY A 156 -6.17 16.06 -1.38
N ALA A 157 -5.43 15.01 -1.03
CA ALA A 157 -4.70 14.18 -1.98
C ALA A 157 -5.64 13.49 -2.99
N TRP A 158 -6.78 12.95 -2.54
CA TRP A 158 -7.79 12.37 -3.42
C TRP A 158 -8.34 13.39 -4.42
N SER A 159 -8.68 14.59 -3.94
CA SER A 159 -9.16 15.70 -4.78
C SER A 159 -8.11 16.12 -5.82
N ALA A 160 -6.84 16.20 -5.41
CA ALA A 160 -5.73 16.54 -6.29
C ALA A 160 -5.58 15.52 -7.44
N VAL A 161 -5.66 14.22 -7.14
CA VAL A 161 -5.63 13.16 -8.16
C VAL A 161 -6.76 13.34 -9.18
N PHE A 162 -7.98 13.65 -8.72
CA PHE A 162 -9.12 13.82 -9.62
C PHE A 162 -8.93 14.96 -10.62
N VAL A 163 -8.33 16.06 -10.20
CA VAL A 163 -7.99 17.20 -11.08
C VAL A 163 -6.91 16.83 -12.08
N SER A 164 -5.95 15.96 -11.70
CA SER A 164 -4.85 15.54 -12.57
C SER A 164 -5.27 14.66 -13.76
N PHE A 165 -6.47 14.07 -13.74
CA PHE A 165 -7.00 13.26 -14.83
C PHE A 165 -7.88 14.03 -15.81
N LYS A 166 -8.26 15.28 -15.47
CA LYS A 166 -9.18 16.10 -16.27
C LYS A 166 -8.48 17.11 -17.18
N ASN A 167 -7.15 17.20 -17.13
CA ASN A 167 -6.30 18.08 -17.93
C ASN A 167 -5.14 17.28 -18.52
#